data_AF-A0A497PNZ6-F1
#
_entry.id   AF-A0A497PNZ6-F1
#
_cell.length_a   1.000
_cell.length_b   1.000
_cell.length_c   1.000
_cell.angle_alpha   90.00
_cell.angle_beta   90.00
_cell.angle_gamma   90.00
#
_symmetry.space_group_name_H-M   'P 1'
#
loop_
_entity.id
_entity.type
_entity.pdbx_description
1 polymer ?
#
loop_
_entity_poly.entity_id
_entity_poly.type
_entity_poly.pdbx_seq_one_letter_code
_entity_poly.pdbx_strand_id
1 'polypeptide(L)'
;MKVYACGNCGGALEVKGSQESMVCPYCGYTNEKTDLENELSKFKKEVAGWLRTIGAAGGTSTDVGMRKLYFADSVYPSLLTEFSNLIGDTEDVLDFPLCYFKVFGNIPDLKIQTKWNPEQGKPMKEFARKLDSSSLANFAPDPESQLLLHELKLRSLSVPMLMDTVSLAENPTVENLRHCSYSLDKLASEASSVAEVASKNPDSPASYTYYSLLADRLKLASESYAEFAGAIESRSQISDEWLEDQKSRIGVVQSSLKDLEGLSVTDRVSLESGLENDSNVVSAISSLVNLYSQMKATNFPMYMEAIESLTNRTLFVSPPEDIEHLSWFTFDMDSKKLSWFLSSLNTTINRKFYRVLAGQNDISSWVSKKKNASGFFLYPFYISKVKTILKSGFLLWKKGNEEEFVSLCDAAFNLYPGFPHGDFPSMMTPGFKKMVGSKREQLMLQLLNTGAVELPKGWTALPPTVTPENVEALYAAAHNLLEEREISAAEGGTVQIPPSYRKMGFDPGKVKALSAKVIDLVYLPMVLIGSETEVYGKHFGLECRLPHRAHLVNAFTDFKKVVSQ
;
A
#
# COMPACT_ATOMS: atom_id res chain seq x y z
N MET A 1 -22.06 11.23 -36.82
CA MET A 1 -21.32 10.19 -36.07
C MET A 1 -22.32 9.52 -35.14
N LYS A 2 -22.37 8.18 -35.08
CA LYS A 2 -23.21 7.47 -34.10
C LYS A 2 -22.30 6.98 -32.99
N VAL A 3 -22.71 7.21 -31.75
CA VAL A 3 -22.03 6.70 -30.55
C VAL A 3 -22.86 5.53 -30.02
N TYR A 4 -22.20 4.40 -29.83
CA TYR A 4 -22.76 3.21 -29.19
C TYR A 4 -22.07 3.02 -27.84
N ALA A 5 -22.52 2.06 -27.04
CA ALA A 5 -21.83 1.67 -25.83
C ALA A 5 -21.38 0.21 -25.97
N CYS A 6 -20.13 -0.07 -25.60
CA CYS A 6 -19.56 -1.41 -25.61
C CYS A 6 -20.44 -2.40 -24.84
N GLY A 7 -20.74 -3.56 -25.44
CA GLY A 7 -21.55 -4.61 -24.82
C GLY A 7 -20.90 -5.25 -23.60
N ASN A 8 -19.57 -5.13 -23.47
CA ASN A 8 -18.82 -5.64 -22.31
C ASN A 8 -18.68 -4.58 -21.19
N CYS A 9 -18.04 -3.43 -21.48
CA CYS A 9 -17.71 -2.45 -20.44
C CYS A 9 -18.61 -1.21 -20.39
N GLY A 10 -19.56 -1.04 -21.32
CA GLY A 10 -20.38 0.17 -21.41
C GLY A 10 -19.61 1.44 -21.84
N GLY A 11 -18.34 1.31 -22.22
CA GLY A 11 -17.51 2.36 -22.80
C GLY A 11 -18.10 2.97 -24.07
N ALA A 12 -17.97 4.27 -24.28
CA ALA A 12 -18.48 4.93 -25.48
C ALA A 12 -17.70 4.47 -26.73
N LEU A 13 -18.43 4.16 -27.80
CA LEU A 13 -17.92 3.57 -29.02
C LEU A 13 -18.32 4.45 -30.20
N GLU A 14 -17.37 5.22 -30.72
CA GLU A 14 -17.59 6.04 -31.90
C GLU A 14 -17.49 5.21 -33.18
N VAL A 15 -18.60 5.07 -33.91
CA VAL A 15 -18.60 4.39 -35.22
C VAL A 15 -18.30 5.40 -36.33
N LYS A 16 -17.14 5.24 -36.96
CA LYS A 16 -16.72 6.01 -38.14
C LYS A 16 -17.04 5.20 -39.41
N GLY A 17 -18.02 5.66 -40.19
CA GLY A 17 -18.31 5.13 -41.52
C GLY A 17 -18.94 3.72 -41.55
N SER A 18 -18.41 2.85 -42.42
CA SER A 18 -18.92 1.51 -42.74
C SER A 18 -18.25 0.37 -41.95
N GLN A 19 -17.63 0.66 -40.80
CA GLN A 19 -17.02 -0.37 -39.96
C GLN A 19 -18.09 -1.37 -39.46
N GLU A 20 -17.84 -2.67 -39.64
CA GLU A 20 -18.73 -3.76 -39.18
C GLU A 20 -18.39 -4.23 -37.76
N SER A 21 -17.12 -4.13 -37.34
CA SER A 21 -16.64 -4.45 -36.00
C SER A 21 -15.76 -3.35 -35.43
N MET A 22 -15.74 -3.21 -34.11
CA MET A 22 -14.96 -2.20 -33.40
C MET A 22 -14.40 -2.72 -32.09
N VAL A 23 -13.11 -2.46 -31.84
CA VAL A 23 -12.44 -2.82 -30.59
C VAL A 23 -12.66 -1.70 -29.58
N CYS A 24 -13.13 -2.05 -28.39
CA CYS A 24 -13.37 -1.07 -27.34
C CYS A 24 -12.05 -0.56 -26.75
N PRO A 25 -11.79 0.76 -26.75
CA PRO A 25 -10.52 1.29 -26.21
C PRO A 25 -10.40 1.13 -24.68
N TYR A 26 -11.52 0.91 -23.98
CA TYR A 26 -11.54 0.80 -22.53
C TYR A 26 -11.30 -0.61 -22.01
N CYS A 27 -11.73 -1.65 -22.74
CA CYS A 27 -11.65 -3.04 -22.26
C CYS A 27 -11.12 -4.04 -23.29
N GLY A 28 -10.74 -3.59 -24.48
CA GLY A 28 -10.26 -4.46 -25.56
C GLY A 28 -11.32 -5.34 -26.23
N TYR A 29 -12.57 -5.36 -25.74
CA TYR A 29 -13.62 -6.21 -26.31
C TYR A 29 -14.02 -5.79 -27.73
N THR A 30 -14.06 -6.76 -28.65
CA THR A 30 -14.53 -6.55 -30.02
C THR A 30 -16.04 -6.61 -30.08
N ASN A 31 -16.67 -5.53 -30.55
CA ASN A 31 -18.12 -5.42 -30.68
C ASN A 31 -18.50 -5.43 -32.16
N GLU A 32 -19.55 -6.18 -32.50
CA GLU A 32 -20.18 -6.09 -33.82
C GLU A 32 -21.21 -4.96 -33.85
N LYS A 33 -21.19 -4.16 -34.91
CA LYS A 33 -22.09 -3.01 -35.05
C LYS A 33 -23.57 -3.42 -35.05
N THR A 34 -23.88 -4.56 -35.65
CA THR A 34 -25.24 -5.13 -35.70
C THR A 34 -25.77 -5.44 -34.30
N ASP A 35 -24.94 -6.01 -33.44
CA ASP A 35 -25.31 -6.31 -32.06
C ASP A 35 -25.55 -5.03 -31.26
N LEU A 36 -24.66 -4.04 -31.41
CA LEU A 36 -24.82 -2.74 -30.78
C LEU A 36 -26.10 -2.00 -31.21
N GLU A 37 -26.48 -2.09 -32.49
CA GLU A 37 -27.73 -1.51 -33.01
C GLU A 37 -28.97 -2.23 -32.47
N ASN A 38 -28.93 -3.57 -32.42
CA ASN A 38 -30.01 -4.39 -31.88
C ASN A 38 -30.22 -4.13 -30.38
N GLU A 39 -29.14 -4.09 -29.61
CA GLU A 39 -29.17 -3.77 -28.19
C GLU A 39 -29.73 -2.37 -27.94
N LEU A 40 -29.25 -1.36 -28.69
CA LEU A 40 -29.76 0.02 -28.55
C LEU A 40 -31.26 0.11 -28.84
N SER A 41 -31.74 -0.62 -29.85
CA SER A 41 -33.17 -0.66 -30.20
C SER A 41 -34.02 -1.32 -29.12
N LYS A 42 -33.56 -2.48 -28.60
CA LYS A 42 -34.20 -3.20 -27.49
C LYS A 42 -34.28 -2.30 -26.25
N PHE A 43 -33.16 -1.69 -25.90
CA PHE A 43 -33.03 -0.81 -24.76
C PHE A 43 -33.98 0.41 -24.83
N LYS A 44 -34.08 1.09 -25.98
CA LYS A 44 -35.03 2.19 -26.16
C LYS A 44 -36.48 1.78 -25.90
N LYS A 45 -36.86 0.56 -26.31
CA LYS A 45 -38.21 0.02 -26.06
C LYS A 45 -38.43 -0.28 -24.58
N GLU A 46 -37.42 -0.79 -23.89
CA GLU A 46 -37.48 -1.08 -22.45
C GLU A 46 -37.65 0.19 -21.63
N VAL A 47 -36.84 1.23 -21.89
CA VAL A 47 -36.98 2.53 -21.21
C VAL A 47 -38.35 3.14 -21.46
N ALA A 48 -38.84 3.13 -22.70
CA ALA A 48 -40.18 3.62 -23.03
C ALA A 48 -41.32 2.78 -22.41
N GLY A 49 -41.10 1.48 -22.19
CA GLY A 49 -42.02 0.60 -21.47
C GLY A 49 -42.06 0.93 -19.98
N TRP A 50 -40.90 1.04 -19.35
CA TRP A 50 -40.76 1.38 -17.93
C TRP A 50 -41.33 2.77 -17.60
N LEU A 51 -41.06 3.78 -18.43
CA LEU A 51 -41.66 5.12 -18.27
C LEU A 51 -43.19 5.06 -18.27
N ARG A 52 -43.79 4.20 -19.10
CA ARG A 52 -45.25 4.01 -19.10
C ARG A 52 -45.76 3.34 -17.82
N THR A 53 -45.03 2.39 -17.25
CA THR A 53 -45.44 1.71 -16.01
C THR A 53 -45.45 2.63 -14.79
N ILE A 54 -44.60 3.65 -14.77
CA ILE A 54 -44.55 4.66 -13.70
C ILE A 54 -45.44 5.88 -13.98
N GLY A 55 -46.34 5.81 -14.98
CA GLY A 55 -47.28 6.87 -15.32
C GLY A 55 -46.72 8.01 -16.19
N ALA A 56 -45.46 7.93 -16.62
CA ALA A 56 -44.79 8.96 -17.43
C ALA A 56 -45.06 8.83 -18.95
N ALA A 57 -46.31 8.53 -19.32
CA ALA A 57 -46.72 8.36 -20.71
C ALA A 57 -47.06 9.70 -21.39
N GLY A 58 -46.04 10.48 -21.79
CA GLY A 58 -46.28 11.76 -22.50
C GLY A 58 -45.08 12.69 -22.69
N GLY A 59 -43.85 12.17 -22.59
CA GLY A 59 -42.62 12.90 -22.19
C GLY A 59 -42.23 14.23 -22.85
N THR A 60 -42.87 14.69 -23.91
CA THR A 60 -42.64 16.04 -24.48
C THR A 60 -43.91 16.88 -24.67
N SER A 61 -45.11 16.27 -24.59
CA SER A 61 -46.39 16.98 -24.70
C SER A 61 -46.89 17.56 -23.37
N THR A 62 -46.31 17.13 -22.25
CA THR A 62 -46.59 17.65 -20.90
C THR A 62 -45.80 18.91 -20.59
N ASP A 63 -46.43 19.86 -19.89
CA ASP A 63 -45.82 21.10 -19.42
C ASP A 63 -44.55 20.85 -18.56
N VAL A 64 -43.62 21.81 -18.58
CA VAL A 64 -42.33 21.74 -17.85
C VAL A 64 -42.53 21.53 -16.35
N GLY A 65 -43.50 22.22 -15.73
CA GLY A 65 -43.77 22.11 -14.30
C GLY A 65 -44.27 20.72 -13.91
N MET A 66 -45.16 20.14 -14.74
CA MET A 66 -45.65 18.77 -14.54
C MET A 66 -44.54 17.73 -14.69
N ARG A 67 -43.62 17.93 -15.63
CA ARG A 67 -42.45 17.04 -15.80
C ARG A 67 -41.52 17.10 -14.59
N LYS A 68 -41.24 18.29 -14.04
CA LYS A 68 -40.46 18.46 -12.80
C LYS A 68 -41.10 17.72 -11.62
N LEU A 69 -42.42 17.91 -11.41
CA LEU A 69 -43.16 17.21 -10.34
C LEU A 69 -43.11 15.69 -10.53
N TYR A 70 -43.39 15.19 -11.73
CA TYR A 70 -43.30 13.75 -12.02
C TYR A 70 -41.91 13.19 -11.79
N PHE A 71 -40.87 13.95 -12.14
CA PHE A 71 -39.50 13.52 -11.92
C PHE A 71 -39.19 13.38 -10.43
N ALA A 72 -39.51 14.40 -9.64
CA ALA A 72 -39.30 14.41 -8.21
C ALA A 72 -40.12 13.33 -7.48
N ASP A 73 -41.40 13.17 -7.83
CA ASP A 73 -42.34 12.32 -7.07
C ASP A 73 -42.33 10.85 -7.51
N SER A 74 -41.94 10.54 -8.75
CA SER A 74 -42.08 9.19 -9.31
C SER A 74 -40.83 8.67 -10.01
N VAL A 75 -40.26 9.43 -10.94
CA VAL A 75 -39.14 8.95 -11.77
C VAL A 75 -37.87 8.77 -10.93
N TYR A 76 -37.44 9.82 -10.23
CA TYR A 76 -36.19 9.80 -9.47
C TYR A 76 -36.24 8.82 -8.28
N PRO A 77 -37.31 8.75 -7.45
CA PRO A 77 -37.42 7.74 -6.41
C PRO A 77 -37.35 6.30 -6.94
N SER A 78 -37.97 6.03 -8.10
CA SER A 78 -37.90 4.71 -8.75
C SER A 78 -36.47 4.40 -9.22
N LEU A 79 -35.76 5.37 -9.80
CA LEU A 79 -34.37 5.21 -10.21
C LEU A 79 -33.46 4.99 -9.00
N LEU A 80 -33.67 5.74 -7.92
CA LEU A 80 -32.89 5.59 -6.69
C LEU A 80 -33.12 4.21 -6.08
N THR A 81 -34.35 3.71 -6.05
CA THR A 81 -34.67 2.35 -5.57
C THR A 81 -33.98 1.28 -6.41
N GLU A 82 -34.02 1.41 -7.75
CA GLU A 82 -33.32 0.51 -8.66
C GLU A 82 -31.81 0.55 -8.42
N PHE A 83 -31.21 1.73 -8.31
CA PHE A 83 -29.80 1.90 -7.98
C PHE A 83 -29.44 1.26 -6.64
N SER A 84 -30.21 1.51 -5.58
CA SER A 84 -30.00 0.91 -4.25
C SER A 84 -30.06 -0.61 -4.29
N ASN A 85 -30.99 -1.19 -5.07
CA ASN A 85 -31.06 -2.63 -5.25
C ASN A 85 -29.87 -3.20 -6.04
N LEU A 86 -29.33 -2.43 -6.99
CA LEU A 86 -28.19 -2.84 -7.81
C LEU A 86 -26.86 -2.73 -7.04
N ILE A 87 -26.65 -1.65 -6.29
CA ILE A 87 -25.42 -1.45 -5.51
C ILE A 87 -25.38 -2.35 -4.28
N GLY A 88 -26.54 -2.68 -3.69
CA GLY A 88 -26.63 -3.51 -2.49
C GLY A 88 -25.76 -2.96 -1.36
N ASP A 89 -24.98 -3.84 -0.73
CA ASP A 89 -24.04 -3.52 0.35
C ASP A 89 -22.62 -3.23 -0.16
N THR A 90 -22.44 -2.80 -1.42
CA THR A 90 -21.10 -2.51 -1.95
C THR A 90 -20.45 -1.38 -1.16
N GLU A 91 -19.22 -1.61 -0.69
CA GLU A 91 -18.40 -0.63 0.04
C GLU A 91 -18.21 0.67 -0.78
N ASP A 92 -17.93 1.78 -0.10
CA ASP A 92 -17.69 3.06 -0.77
C ASP A 92 -16.39 2.97 -1.58
N VAL A 93 -16.54 2.81 -2.90
CA VAL A 93 -15.42 2.64 -3.83
C VAL A 93 -14.46 3.82 -3.86
N LEU A 94 -14.87 4.98 -3.31
CA LEU A 94 -14.04 6.18 -3.26
C LEU A 94 -13.05 6.19 -2.08
N ASP A 95 -13.24 5.36 -1.06
CA ASP A 95 -12.29 5.23 0.07
C ASP A 95 -10.98 4.57 -0.38
N PHE A 96 -11.06 3.75 -1.42
CA PHE A 96 -9.92 2.99 -1.94
C PHE A 96 -8.96 3.88 -2.74
N PRO A 97 -7.66 3.53 -2.76
CA PRO A 97 -6.73 4.15 -3.67
C PRO A 97 -7.14 3.87 -5.12
N LEU A 98 -7.18 4.91 -5.95
CA LEU A 98 -7.56 4.79 -7.36
C LEU A 98 -6.46 4.12 -8.18
N CYS A 99 -5.20 4.24 -7.75
CA CYS A 99 -4.08 3.46 -8.26
C CYS A 99 -3.80 2.30 -7.31
N TYR A 100 -3.81 1.07 -7.81
CA TYR A 100 -3.62 -0.12 -7.00
C TYR A 100 -2.83 -1.19 -7.76
N PHE A 101 -1.93 -1.89 -7.08
CA PHE A 101 -1.28 -3.13 -7.54
C PHE A 101 -1.50 -4.24 -6.52
N LYS A 102 -1.50 -5.49 -6.98
CA LYS A 102 -1.76 -6.69 -6.17
C LYS A 102 -0.92 -6.81 -4.89
N VAL A 103 0.31 -6.31 -4.90
CA VAL A 103 1.20 -6.31 -3.71
C VAL A 103 0.59 -5.59 -2.50
N PHE A 104 -0.34 -4.65 -2.72
CA PHE A 104 -1.03 -3.93 -1.65
C PHE A 104 -2.20 -4.72 -1.05
N GLY A 105 -2.68 -5.79 -1.69
CA GLY A 105 -3.86 -6.54 -1.25
C GLY A 105 -3.69 -7.27 0.08
N ASN A 106 -2.46 -7.43 0.55
CA ASN A 106 -2.17 -7.98 1.87
C ASN A 106 -2.07 -6.92 2.96
N ILE A 107 -2.05 -5.62 2.62
CA ILE A 107 -1.94 -4.55 3.59
C ILE A 107 -3.34 -4.14 4.09
N PRO A 108 -3.65 -4.31 5.38
CA PRO A 108 -4.96 -4.00 5.96
C PRO A 108 -5.59 -2.66 5.55
N ASP A 109 -4.83 -1.57 5.56
CA ASP A 109 -5.32 -0.21 5.22
C ASP A 109 -5.59 -0.02 3.71
N LEU A 110 -5.04 -0.88 2.86
CA LEU A 110 -5.20 -0.84 1.40
C LEU A 110 -5.95 -2.06 0.85
N LYS A 111 -6.42 -2.95 1.72
CA LYS A 111 -7.02 -4.22 1.31
C LYS A 111 -8.44 -4.01 0.82
N ILE A 112 -8.66 -4.39 -0.43
CA ILE A 112 -10.00 -4.44 -1.02
C ILE A 112 -10.67 -5.72 -0.53
N GLN A 113 -11.69 -5.60 0.32
CA GLN A 113 -12.37 -6.76 0.92
C GLN A 113 -13.31 -7.43 -0.10
N THR A 114 -13.83 -6.63 -1.02
CA THR A 114 -14.86 -7.05 -1.96
C THR A 114 -14.24 -7.75 -3.17
N LYS A 115 -14.53 -9.05 -3.34
CA LYS A 115 -14.21 -9.78 -4.58
C LYS A 115 -15.14 -9.30 -5.68
N TRP A 116 -14.59 -8.57 -6.66
CA TRP A 116 -15.33 -8.11 -7.82
C TRP A 116 -15.33 -9.13 -8.94
N ASN A 117 -16.52 -9.45 -9.45
CA ASN A 117 -16.69 -10.10 -10.73
C ASN A 117 -17.20 -9.06 -11.74
N PRO A 118 -16.53 -8.85 -12.89
CA PRO A 118 -16.97 -7.90 -13.91
C PRO A 118 -18.44 -8.05 -14.35
N GLU A 119 -19.00 -9.26 -14.29
CA GLU A 119 -20.41 -9.53 -14.59
C GLU A 119 -21.37 -8.88 -13.56
N GLN A 120 -20.94 -8.69 -12.31
CA GLN A 120 -21.72 -7.98 -11.28
C GLN A 120 -21.88 -6.49 -11.63
N GLY A 121 -20.93 -5.92 -12.37
CA GLY A 121 -21.01 -4.53 -12.82
C GLY A 121 -21.92 -4.29 -14.01
N LYS A 122 -22.29 -5.34 -14.76
CA LYS A 122 -23.07 -5.20 -15.98
C LYS A 122 -24.44 -4.54 -15.76
N PRO A 123 -25.26 -4.95 -14.77
CA PRO A 123 -26.51 -4.26 -14.45
C PRO A 123 -26.33 -2.77 -14.11
N MET A 124 -25.26 -2.41 -13.39
CA MET A 124 -24.98 -1.00 -13.05
C MET A 124 -24.58 -0.18 -14.29
N LYS A 125 -23.79 -0.76 -15.20
CA LYS A 125 -23.45 -0.14 -16.49
C LYS A 125 -24.68 0.03 -17.38
N GLU A 126 -25.57 -0.95 -17.43
CA GLU A 126 -26.85 -0.87 -18.15
C GLU A 126 -27.77 0.21 -17.55
N PHE A 127 -27.82 0.29 -16.22
CA PHE A 127 -28.55 1.33 -15.50
C PHE A 127 -27.98 2.73 -15.76
N ALA A 128 -26.65 2.90 -15.77
CA ALA A 128 -26.03 4.16 -16.18
C ALA A 128 -26.39 4.57 -17.61
N ARG A 129 -26.46 3.60 -18.55
CA ARG A 129 -26.96 3.86 -19.91
C ARG A 129 -28.42 4.30 -19.90
N LYS A 130 -29.24 3.81 -18.95
CA LYS A 130 -30.66 4.17 -18.81
C LYS A 130 -30.78 5.64 -18.45
N LEU A 131 -29.99 6.07 -17.48
CA LEU A 131 -29.91 7.46 -17.05
C LEU A 131 -29.47 8.41 -18.18
N ASP A 132 -28.62 7.95 -19.10
CA ASP A 132 -28.16 8.75 -20.27
C ASP A 132 -29.18 8.81 -21.42
N SER A 133 -30.35 8.15 -21.29
CA SER A 133 -31.33 8.13 -22.36
C SER A 133 -32.03 9.50 -22.52
N SER A 134 -32.16 9.96 -23.76
CA SER A 134 -32.87 11.21 -24.06
C SER A 134 -34.32 11.22 -23.59
N SER A 135 -34.96 10.05 -23.51
CA SER A 135 -36.30 9.89 -22.96
C SER A 135 -36.36 10.26 -21.48
N LEU A 136 -35.35 9.90 -20.68
CA LEU A 136 -35.24 10.27 -19.27
C LEU A 136 -34.83 11.73 -19.09
N ALA A 137 -33.86 12.21 -19.88
CA ALA A 137 -33.42 13.60 -19.84
C ALA A 137 -34.58 14.59 -20.08
N ASN A 138 -35.57 14.22 -20.92
CA ASN A 138 -36.76 15.04 -21.14
C ASN A 138 -37.64 15.24 -19.89
N PHE A 139 -37.56 14.36 -18.89
CA PHE A 139 -38.26 14.49 -17.61
C PHE A 139 -37.48 15.28 -16.56
N ALA A 140 -36.20 15.58 -16.80
CA ALA A 140 -35.37 16.44 -15.95
C ALA A 140 -35.18 17.82 -16.62
N PRO A 141 -36.22 18.68 -16.65
CA PRO A 141 -36.20 19.88 -17.48
C PRO A 141 -35.38 21.03 -16.88
N ASP A 142 -35.09 20.99 -15.59
CA ASP A 142 -34.41 22.06 -14.84
C ASP A 142 -33.05 21.61 -14.28
N PRO A 143 -32.13 22.54 -13.96
CA PRO A 143 -30.75 22.21 -13.56
C PRO A 143 -30.66 21.29 -12.33
N GLU A 144 -31.57 21.41 -11.37
CA GLU A 144 -31.63 20.58 -10.17
C GLU A 144 -31.94 19.11 -10.51
N SER A 145 -33.00 18.87 -11.29
CA SER A 145 -33.35 17.54 -11.77
C SER A 145 -32.25 16.92 -12.64
N GLN A 146 -31.59 17.74 -13.46
CA GLN A 146 -30.46 17.30 -14.29
C GLN A 146 -29.28 16.90 -13.42
N LEU A 147 -28.94 17.69 -12.41
CA LEU A 147 -27.87 17.38 -11.47
C LEU A 147 -28.11 16.00 -10.85
N LEU A 148 -29.30 15.76 -10.28
CA LEU A 148 -29.66 14.47 -9.68
C LEU A 148 -29.50 13.28 -10.65
N LEU A 149 -29.88 13.45 -11.91
CA LEU A 149 -29.73 12.41 -12.94
C LEU A 149 -28.24 12.14 -13.26
N HIS A 150 -27.44 13.20 -13.40
CA HIS A 150 -26.00 13.13 -13.68
C HIS A 150 -25.21 12.55 -12.50
N GLU A 151 -25.53 12.93 -11.26
CA GLU A 151 -24.94 12.36 -10.05
C GLU A 151 -25.22 10.84 -9.96
N LEU A 152 -26.47 10.44 -10.19
CA LEU A 152 -26.86 9.03 -10.17
C LEU A 152 -26.16 8.24 -11.29
N LYS A 153 -25.99 8.85 -12.48
CA LYS A 153 -25.24 8.25 -13.60
C LYS A 153 -23.79 8.03 -13.22
N LEU A 154 -23.13 9.06 -12.69
CA LEU A 154 -21.74 8.98 -12.26
C LEU A 154 -21.55 7.87 -11.22
N ARG A 155 -22.41 7.81 -10.19
CA ARG A 155 -22.36 6.76 -9.15
C ARG A 155 -22.58 5.35 -9.71
N SER A 156 -23.46 5.22 -10.70
CA SER A 156 -23.72 3.95 -11.38
C SER A 156 -22.55 3.49 -12.26
N LEU A 157 -21.73 4.42 -12.75
CA LEU A 157 -20.52 4.12 -13.52
C LEU A 157 -19.29 3.92 -12.62
N SER A 158 -19.16 4.69 -11.54
CA SER A 158 -17.95 4.72 -10.72
C SER A 158 -17.65 3.36 -10.11
N VAL A 159 -18.64 2.73 -9.46
CA VAL A 159 -18.48 1.41 -8.82
C VAL A 159 -17.91 0.38 -9.80
N PRO A 160 -18.58 0.05 -10.91
CA PRO A 160 -18.07 -0.99 -11.77
C PRO A 160 -16.76 -0.61 -12.48
N MET A 161 -16.56 0.66 -12.86
CA MET A 161 -15.35 1.07 -13.56
C MET A 161 -14.13 1.11 -12.64
N LEU A 162 -14.28 1.53 -11.39
CA LEU A 162 -13.19 1.51 -10.41
C LEU A 162 -12.84 0.07 -10.04
N MET A 163 -13.81 -0.81 -9.83
CA MET A 163 -13.53 -2.21 -9.52
C MET A 163 -12.94 -2.97 -10.71
N ASP A 164 -13.36 -2.67 -11.95
CA ASP A 164 -12.69 -3.18 -13.16
C ASP A 164 -11.23 -2.66 -13.25
N THR A 165 -11.00 -1.39 -12.90
CA THR A 165 -9.66 -0.77 -12.88
C THR A 165 -8.75 -1.50 -11.89
N VAL A 166 -9.24 -1.79 -10.69
CA VAL A 166 -8.54 -2.59 -9.68
C VAL A 166 -8.20 -3.98 -10.24
N SER A 167 -9.19 -4.69 -10.80
CA SER A 167 -9.01 -6.05 -11.32
C SER A 167 -7.97 -6.09 -12.45
N LEU A 168 -7.97 -5.11 -13.35
CA LEU A 168 -6.96 -4.99 -14.40
C LEU A 168 -5.56 -4.72 -13.82
N ALA A 169 -5.47 -3.89 -12.79
CA ALA A 169 -4.21 -3.51 -12.19
C ALA A 169 -3.60 -4.58 -11.26
N GLU A 170 -4.37 -5.61 -10.89
CA GLU A 170 -3.83 -6.82 -10.24
C GLU A 170 -2.85 -7.59 -11.15
N ASN A 171 -3.00 -7.47 -12.46
CA ASN A 171 -2.07 -8.00 -13.46
C ASN A 171 -1.54 -6.85 -14.33
N PRO A 172 -0.51 -6.13 -13.88
CA PRO A 172 -0.13 -4.83 -14.44
C PRO A 172 0.68 -4.96 -15.74
N THR A 173 0.04 -5.39 -16.83
CA THR A 173 0.61 -5.27 -18.18
C THR A 173 0.51 -3.82 -18.66
N VAL A 174 1.37 -3.41 -19.61
CA VAL A 174 1.31 -2.06 -20.20
C VAL A 174 -0.09 -1.76 -20.77
N GLU A 175 -0.71 -2.76 -21.41
CA GLU A 175 -2.06 -2.65 -21.96
C GLU A 175 -3.12 -2.49 -20.86
N ASN A 176 -3.06 -3.30 -19.80
CA ASN A 176 -3.99 -3.17 -18.67
C ASN A 176 -3.88 -1.80 -17.99
N LEU A 177 -2.66 -1.30 -17.76
CA LEU A 177 -2.45 0.03 -17.18
C LEU A 177 -2.99 1.16 -18.08
N ARG A 178 -2.87 1.03 -19.40
CA ARG A 178 -3.52 1.96 -20.35
C ARG A 178 -5.04 1.89 -20.24
N HIS A 179 -5.62 0.70 -20.13
CA HIS A 179 -7.07 0.54 -19.91
C HIS A 179 -7.54 1.13 -18.57
N CYS A 180 -6.76 0.99 -17.49
CA CYS A 180 -6.99 1.66 -16.21
C CYS A 180 -7.03 3.19 -16.39
N SER A 181 -6.00 3.76 -17.05
CA SER A 181 -5.95 5.20 -17.35
C SER A 181 -7.17 5.66 -18.16
N TYR A 182 -7.53 4.97 -19.25
CA TYR A 182 -8.71 5.34 -20.05
C TYR A 182 -10.03 5.27 -19.27
N SER A 183 -10.16 4.31 -18.36
CA SER A 183 -11.36 4.16 -17.54
C SER A 183 -11.48 5.31 -16.54
N LEU A 184 -10.38 5.70 -15.90
CA LEU A 184 -10.33 6.82 -14.97
C LEU A 184 -10.51 8.17 -15.68
N ASP A 185 -9.93 8.37 -16.87
CA ASP A 185 -10.17 9.55 -17.70
C ASP A 185 -11.65 9.71 -18.06
N LYS A 186 -12.33 8.61 -18.37
CA LYS A 186 -13.78 8.64 -18.64
C LYS A 186 -14.57 9.02 -17.39
N LEU A 187 -14.25 8.46 -16.22
CA LEU A 187 -14.90 8.86 -14.97
C LEU A 187 -14.62 10.32 -14.62
N ALA A 188 -13.39 10.81 -14.84
CA ALA A 188 -13.03 12.20 -14.65
C ALA A 188 -13.88 13.13 -15.53
N SER A 189 -14.06 12.76 -16.81
CA SER A 189 -14.93 13.49 -17.75
C SER A 189 -16.40 13.52 -17.30
N GLU A 190 -16.94 12.38 -16.84
CA GLU A 190 -18.31 12.32 -16.31
C GLU A 190 -18.44 13.18 -15.03
N ALA A 191 -17.45 13.15 -14.12
CA ALA A 191 -17.43 14.00 -12.94
C ALA A 191 -17.36 15.50 -13.29
N SER A 192 -16.52 15.88 -14.27
CA SER A 192 -16.49 17.25 -14.78
C SER A 192 -17.83 17.68 -15.40
N SER A 193 -18.53 16.76 -16.08
CA SER A 193 -19.87 17.02 -16.61
C SER A 193 -20.88 17.27 -15.48
N VAL A 194 -20.81 16.51 -14.39
CA VAL A 194 -21.65 16.74 -13.19
C VAL A 194 -21.33 18.11 -12.57
N ALA A 195 -20.03 18.45 -12.45
CA ALA A 195 -19.62 19.76 -11.97
C ALA A 195 -20.18 20.89 -12.86
N GLU A 196 -20.11 20.77 -14.19
CA GLU A 196 -20.66 21.79 -15.09
C GLU A 196 -22.17 22.00 -14.89
N VAL A 197 -22.93 20.92 -14.68
CA VAL A 197 -24.37 21.00 -14.37
C VAL A 197 -24.58 21.64 -12.99
N ALA A 198 -23.80 21.24 -11.98
CA ALA A 198 -23.86 21.81 -10.64
C ALA A 198 -23.55 23.31 -10.62
N SER A 199 -22.64 23.80 -11.47
CA SER A 199 -22.32 25.23 -11.60
C SER A 199 -23.50 26.09 -12.03
N LYS A 200 -24.51 25.48 -12.68
CA LYS A 200 -25.76 26.13 -13.10
C LYS A 200 -26.82 26.12 -12.00
N ASN A 201 -26.57 25.44 -10.88
CA ASN A 201 -27.48 25.36 -9.74
C ASN A 201 -26.95 26.24 -8.58
N PRO A 202 -27.52 27.44 -8.36
CA PRO A 202 -27.04 28.37 -7.34
C PRO A 202 -27.21 27.85 -5.91
N ASP A 203 -28.10 26.87 -5.70
CA ASP A 203 -28.40 26.32 -4.38
C ASP A 203 -27.44 25.18 -3.96
N SER A 204 -26.52 24.75 -4.83
CA SER A 204 -25.51 23.74 -4.51
C SER A 204 -24.08 24.07 -4.97
N PRO A 205 -23.47 25.17 -4.47
CA PRO A 205 -22.07 25.49 -4.76
C PRO A 205 -21.11 24.39 -4.26
N ALA A 206 -21.51 23.66 -3.20
CA ALA A 206 -20.75 22.57 -2.64
C ALA A 206 -20.66 21.36 -3.60
N SER A 207 -21.74 21.03 -4.34
CA SER A 207 -21.71 19.97 -5.36
C SER A 207 -20.73 20.29 -6.48
N TYR A 208 -20.69 21.53 -6.98
CA TYR A 208 -19.74 21.94 -8.03
C TYR A 208 -18.30 21.67 -7.59
N THR A 209 -17.92 22.18 -6.43
CA THR A 209 -16.56 22.04 -5.91
C THR A 209 -16.24 20.56 -5.65
N TYR A 210 -17.17 19.79 -5.07
CA TYR A 210 -16.99 18.36 -4.85
C TYR A 210 -16.69 17.59 -6.13
N TYR A 211 -17.53 17.73 -7.16
CA TYR A 211 -17.35 17.00 -8.41
C TYR A 211 -16.15 17.49 -9.22
N SER A 212 -15.76 18.76 -9.06
CA SER A 212 -14.50 19.27 -9.61
C SER A 212 -13.30 18.57 -8.97
N LEU A 213 -13.27 18.47 -7.63
CA LEU A 213 -12.18 17.81 -6.91
C LEU A 213 -12.15 16.30 -7.17
N LEU A 214 -13.31 15.65 -7.30
CA LEU A 214 -13.39 14.25 -7.68
C LEU A 214 -12.85 14.03 -9.10
N ALA A 215 -13.17 14.92 -10.05
CA ALA A 215 -12.63 14.87 -11.41
C ALA A 215 -11.10 15.01 -11.41
N ASP A 216 -10.56 15.96 -10.63
CA ASP A 216 -9.12 16.16 -10.49
C ASP A 216 -8.42 14.93 -9.90
N ARG A 217 -8.99 14.32 -8.86
CA ARG A 217 -8.49 13.07 -8.27
C ARG A 217 -8.46 11.92 -9.28
N LEU A 218 -9.55 11.70 -10.01
CA LEU A 218 -9.64 10.67 -11.06
C LEU A 218 -8.61 10.93 -12.17
N LYS A 219 -8.39 12.21 -12.52
CA LYS A 219 -7.41 12.59 -13.53
C LYS A 219 -5.98 12.33 -13.08
N LEU A 220 -5.63 12.64 -11.83
CA LEU A 220 -4.32 12.34 -11.24
C LEU A 220 -4.02 10.83 -11.26
N ALA A 221 -5.01 10.01 -10.89
CA ALA A 221 -4.87 8.56 -10.93
C ALA A 221 -4.70 8.04 -12.37
N SER A 222 -5.45 8.59 -13.32
CA SER A 222 -5.30 8.27 -14.74
C SER A 222 -3.89 8.59 -15.27
N GLU A 223 -3.39 9.79 -14.98
CA GLU A 223 -2.04 10.22 -15.36
C GLU A 223 -0.96 9.35 -14.74
N SER A 224 -1.14 8.92 -13.49
CA SER A 224 -0.25 7.98 -12.81
C SER A 224 -0.18 6.64 -13.54
N TYR A 225 -1.33 6.04 -13.90
CA TYR A 225 -1.35 4.81 -14.70
C TYR A 225 -0.67 4.97 -16.06
N ALA A 226 -0.90 6.10 -16.74
CA ALA A 226 -0.27 6.38 -18.04
C ALA A 226 1.25 6.50 -17.91
N GLU A 227 1.74 7.20 -16.88
CA GLU A 227 3.17 7.35 -16.59
C GLU A 227 3.81 6.00 -16.26
N PHE A 228 3.17 5.20 -15.40
CA PHE A 228 3.67 3.85 -15.07
C PHE A 228 3.72 2.95 -16.31
N ALA A 229 2.69 2.97 -17.15
CA ALA A 229 2.67 2.23 -18.40
C ALA A 229 3.84 2.64 -19.33
N GLY A 230 4.07 3.94 -19.47
CA GLY A 230 5.16 4.50 -20.28
C GLY A 230 6.54 4.11 -19.73
N ALA A 231 6.74 4.20 -18.42
CA ALA A 231 8.00 3.82 -17.78
C ALA A 231 8.28 2.32 -17.83
N ILE A 232 7.25 1.47 -17.70
CA ILE A 232 7.40 0.02 -17.85
C ILE A 232 7.75 -0.36 -19.28
N GLU A 233 7.06 0.24 -20.27
CA GLU A 233 7.28 -0.04 -21.70
C GLU A 233 8.67 0.42 -22.16
N SER A 234 9.07 1.63 -21.77
CA SER A 234 10.38 2.20 -22.11
C SER A 234 11.52 1.72 -21.21
N ARG A 235 11.19 1.01 -20.11
CA ARG A 235 12.10 0.62 -19.04
C ARG A 235 12.85 1.82 -18.44
N SER A 236 12.20 2.97 -18.35
CA SER A 236 12.75 4.18 -17.73
C SER A 236 12.44 4.23 -16.24
N GLN A 237 13.13 5.13 -15.54
CA GLN A 237 12.75 5.53 -14.20
C GLN A 237 11.70 6.64 -14.28
N ILE A 238 10.77 6.61 -13.33
CA ILE A 238 9.90 7.72 -12.95
C ILE A 238 10.79 8.78 -12.28
N SER A 239 10.70 10.03 -12.74
CA SER A 239 11.51 11.11 -12.19
C SER A 239 11.00 11.56 -10.81
N ASP A 240 11.94 11.96 -9.93
CA ASP A 240 11.59 12.54 -8.63
C ASP A 240 10.78 13.84 -8.81
N GLU A 241 11.05 14.61 -9.87
CA GLU A 241 10.30 15.82 -10.22
C GLU A 241 8.82 15.54 -10.50
N TRP A 242 8.52 14.48 -11.26
CA TRP A 242 7.13 14.07 -11.52
C TRP A 242 6.45 13.60 -10.24
N LEU A 243 7.15 12.84 -9.40
CA LEU A 243 6.59 12.36 -8.14
C LEU A 243 6.25 13.50 -7.17
N GLU A 244 7.11 14.51 -7.06
CA GLU A 244 6.85 15.68 -6.23
C GLU A 244 5.73 16.57 -6.82
N ASP A 245 5.61 16.69 -8.15
CA ASP A 245 4.46 17.34 -8.79
C ASP A 245 3.15 16.62 -8.47
N GLN A 246 3.10 15.29 -8.59
CA GLN A 246 1.92 14.50 -8.26
C GLN A 246 1.50 14.68 -6.79
N LYS A 247 2.45 14.58 -5.85
CA LYS A 247 2.17 14.81 -4.42
C LYS A 247 1.67 16.23 -4.14
N SER A 248 2.27 17.23 -4.79
CA SER A 248 1.85 18.62 -4.69
C SER A 248 0.40 18.79 -5.15
N ARG A 249 0.04 18.24 -6.32
CA ARG A 249 -1.32 18.30 -6.86
C ARG A 249 -2.32 17.56 -5.99
N ILE A 250 -1.99 16.38 -5.46
CA ILE A 250 -2.82 15.67 -4.47
C ILE A 250 -3.03 16.55 -3.22
N GLY A 251 -1.96 17.19 -2.72
CA GLY A 251 -2.02 18.11 -1.59
C GLY A 251 -2.92 19.32 -1.83
N VAL A 252 -2.94 19.86 -3.05
CA VAL A 252 -3.88 20.92 -3.45
C VAL A 252 -5.31 20.43 -3.35
N VAL A 253 -5.65 19.27 -3.94
CA VAL A 253 -7.01 18.71 -3.87
C VAL A 253 -7.44 18.46 -2.42
N GLN A 254 -6.56 17.90 -1.59
CA GLN A 254 -6.80 17.68 -0.16
C GLN A 254 -7.04 18.99 0.60
N SER A 255 -6.29 20.05 0.29
CA SER A 255 -6.48 21.34 0.95
C SER A 255 -7.83 21.96 0.61
N SER A 256 -8.27 21.87 -0.65
CA SER A 256 -9.55 22.40 -1.11
C SER A 256 -10.76 21.65 -0.54
N LEU A 257 -10.60 20.40 -0.10
CA LEU A 257 -11.66 19.65 0.58
C LEU A 257 -12.04 20.24 1.95
N LYS A 258 -11.08 20.87 2.64
CA LYS A 258 -11.29 21.40 3.99
C LYS A 258 -12.24 22.60 4.01
N ASP A 259 -12.34 23.28 2.87
CA ASP A 259 -13.16 24.47 2.69
C ASP A 259 -14.61 24.15 2.27
N LEU A 260 -14.96 22.86 2.12
CA LEU A 260 -16.31 22.41 1.77
C LEU A 260 -17.21 22.35 3.01
N GLU A 261 -17.86 23.48 3.29
CA GLU A 261 -19.02 23.56 4.19
C GLU A 261 -20.29 23.09 3.46
N GLY A 262 -21.07 22.19 4.07
CA GLY A 262 -22.40 21.79 3.58
C GLY A 262 -22.50 20.44 2.84
N LEU A 263 -21.40 19.75 2.55
CA LEU A 263 -21.44 18.36 2.06
C LEU A 263 -21.78 17.37 3.17
N SER A 264 -22.28 16.21 2.77
CA SER A 264 -22.43 15.09 3.70
C SER A 264 -21.05 14.74 4.29
N VAL A 265 -21.01 14.47 5.60
CA VAL A 265 -19.75 14.10 6.28
C VAL A 265 -19.17 12.85 5.63
N THR A 266 -20.03 11.91 5.21
CA THR A 266 -19.63 10.66 4.56
C THR A 266 -18.84 10.93 3.28
N ASP A 267 -19.41 11.63 2.30
CA ASP A 267 -18.75 11.83 0.99
C ASP A 267 -17.41 12.58 1.13
N ARG A 268 -17.34 13.54 2.06
CA ARG A 268 -16.11 14.30 2.32
C ARG A 268 -15.03 13.41 2.94
N VAL A 269 -15.38 12.60 3.94
CA VAL A 269 -14.44 11.68 4.60
C VAL A 269 -13.93 10.64 3.60
N SER A 270 -14.82 10.12 2.75
CA SER A 270 -14.46 9.13 1.73
C SER A 270 -13.40 9.68 0.77
N LEU A 271 -13.63 10.90 0.24
CA LEU A 271 -12.69 11.53 -0.69
C LEU A 271 -11.36 11.92 -0.03
N GLU A 272 -11.39 12.40 1.22
CA GLU A 272 -10.19 12.75 1.99
C GLU A 272 -9.32 11.51 2.27
N SER A 273 -9.94 10.42 2.76
CA SER A 273 -9.25 9.16 3.02
C SER A 273 -8.67 8.55 1.73
N GLY A 274 -9.45 8.59 0.65
CA GLY A 274 -9.00 8.13 -0.66
C GLY A 274 -7.77 8.89 -1.20
N LEU A 275 -7.71 10.22 -1.02
CA LEU A 275 -6.55 11.02 -1.44
C LEU A 275 -5.30 10.75 -0.59
N GLU A 276 -5.47 10.50 0.71
CA GLU A 276 -4.35 10.09 1.57
C GLU A 276 -3.76 8.77 1.08
N ASN A 277 -4.63 7.80 0.75
CA ASN A 277 -4.24 6.51 0.19
C ASN A 277 -3.54 6.66 -1.17
N ASP A 278 -4.06 7.51 -2.07
CA ASP A 278 -3.46 7.76 -3.39
C ASP A 278 -2.00 8.25 -3.28
N SER A 279 -1.72 9.21 -2.40
CA SER A 279 -0.37 9.76 -2.20
C SER A 279 0.64 8.69 -1.76
N ASN A 280 0.22 7.84 -0.80
CA ASN A 280 1.03 6.74 -0.28
C ASN A 280 1.30 5.68 -1.35
N VAL A 281 0.27 5.31 -2.11
CA VAL A 281 0.36 4.26 -3.13
C VAL A 281 1.17 4.71 -4.35
N VAL A 282 1.00 5.94 -4.84
CA VAL A 282 1.78 6.48 -5.97
C VAL A 282 3.29 6.43 -5.65
N SER A 283 3.68 6.83 -4.44
CA SER A 283 5.09 6.78 -4.00
C SER A 283 5.64 5.35 -3.98
N ALA A 284 4.84 4.38 -3.53
CA ALA A 284 5.23 2.98 -3.48
C ALA A 284 5.33 2.37 -4.90
N ILE A 285 4.36 2.66 -5.79
CA ILE A 285 4.39 2.19 -7.19
C ILE A 285 5.58 2.77 -7.94
N SER A 286 5.87 4.07 -7.81
CA SER A 286 7.06 4.67 -8.43
C SER A 286 8.34 3.97 -7.99
N SER A 287 8.46 3.59 -6.71
CA SER A 287 9.60 2.82 -6.21
C SER A 287 9.70 1.44 -6.86
N LEU A 288 8.56 0.76 -7.09
CA LEU A 288 8.51 -0.53 -7.78
C LEU A 288 8.94 -0.43 -9.24
N VAL A 289 8.46 0.57 -9.97
CA VAL A 289 8.79 0.79 -11.39
C VAL A 289 10.26 1.18 -11.55
N ASN A 290 10.78 2.05 -10.67
CA ASN A 290 12.19 2.42 -10.68
C ASN A 290 13.10 1.22 -10.43
N LEU A 291 12.74 0.38 -9.45
CA LEU A 291 13.47 -0.83 -9.16
C LEU A 291 13.43 -1.82 -10.34
N TYR A 292 12.28 -1.98 -11.00
CA TYR A 292 12.14 -2.79 -12.21
C TYR A 292 13.11 -2.36 -13.32
N SER A 293 13.14 -1.05 -13.63
CA SER A 293 14.04 -0.48 -14.64
C SER A 293 15.52 -0.76 -14.30
N GLN A 294 15.90 -0.53 -13.04
CA GLN A 294 17.29 -0.67 -12.58
C GLN A 294 17.76 -2.13 -12.53
N MET A 295 16.89 -3.05 -12.12
CA MET A 295 17.17 -4.48 -12.12
C MET A 295 17.26 -5.06 -13.54
N LYS A 296 16.82 -4.30 -14.56
CA LYS A 296 16.76 -4.74 -15.97
C LYS A 296 15.92 -5.99 -16.15
N ALA A 297 14.89 -6.13 -15.34
CA ALA A 297 13.93 -7.22 -15.46
C ALA A 297 13.25 -7.14 -16.84
N THR A 298 12.90 -8.30 -17.41
CA THR A 298 12.38 -8.35 -18.78
C THR A 298 10.85 -8.39 -18.83
N ASN A 299 10.21 -8.88 -17.77
CA ASN A 299 8.78 -9.12 -17.66
C ASN A 299 8.23 -8.50 -16.36
N PHE A 300 7.45 -7.43 -16.49
CA PHE A 300 6.92 -6.68 -15.34
C PHE A 300 5.92 -7.49 -14.49
N PRO A 301 4.93 -8.21 -15.06
CA PRO A 301 4.08 -9.12 -14.28
C PRO A 301 4.86 -10.13 -13.44
N MET A 302 5.85 -10.84 -14.01
CA MET A 302 6.67 -11.79 -13.26
C MET A 302 7.50 -11.11 -12.16
N TYR A 303 8.01 -9.90 -12.43
CA TYR A 303 8.70 -9.09 -11.43
C TYR A 303 7.76 -8.72 -10.27
N MET A 304 6.51 -8.34 -10.57
CA MET A 304 5.51 -8.00 -9.55
C MET A 304 5.13 -9.22 -8.69
N GLU A 305 4.97 -10.40 -9.28
CA GLU A 305 4.78 -11.66 -8.54
C GLU A 305 5.98 -11.98 -7.64
N ALA A 306 7.20 -11.71 -8.13
CA ALA A 306 8.42 -11.92 -7.35
C ALA A 306 8.50 -10.96 -6.15
N ILE A 307 8.12 -9.69 -6.34
CA ILE A 307 8.02 -8.70 -5.26
C ILE A 307 6.96 -9.12 -4.25
N GLU A 308 5.75 -9.48 -4.70
CA GLU A 308 4.66 -9.93 -3.83
C GLU A 308 5.08 -11.16 -3.00
N SER A 309 5.73 -12.14 -3.64
CA SER A 309 6.27 -13.31 -2.95
C SER A 309 7.34 -12.94 -1.93
N LEU A 310 8.24 -12.02 -2.28
CA LEU A 310 9.26 -11.52 -1.35
C LEU A 310 8.61 -10.85 -0.15
N THR A 311 7.70 -9.90 -0.35
CA THR A 311 7.02 -9.17 0.73
C THR A 311 6.23 -10.11 1.61
N ASN A 312 5.48 -11.06 1.04
CA ASN A 312 4.71 -12.06 1.80
C ASN A 312 5.60 -12.93 2.69
N ARG A 313 6.78 -13.31 2.19
CA ARG A 313 7.73 -14.12 2.97
C ARG A 313 8.49 -13.31 4.03
N THR A 314 8.66 -12.00 3.84
CA THR A 314 9.53 -11.18 4.69
C THR A 314 8.83 -10.19 5.62
N LEU A 315 7.59 -9.80 5.32
CA LEU A 315 6.86 -8.79 6.09
C LEU A 315 5.60 -9.36 6.75
N PHE A 316 4.95 -10.35 6.13
CA PHE A 316 3.69 -10.93 6.60
C PHE A 316 3.91 -12.22 7.41
N VAL A 317 4.72 -12.13 8.46
CA VAL A 317 4.94 -13.25 9.37
C VAL A 317 3.86 -13.21 10.45
N SER A 318 3.03 -14.25 10.51
CA SER A 318 2.02 -14.37 11.56
C SER A 318 2.69 -14.40 12.95
N PRO A 319 2.17 -13.65 13.93
CA PRO A 319 2.65 -13.78 15.30
C PRO A 319 2.43 -15.23 15.78
N PRO A 320 3.32 -15.77 16.63
CA PRO A 320 3.13 -17.10 17.20
C PRO A 320 1.84 -17.16 18.04
N GLU A 321 1.06 -18.23 17.90
CA GLU A 321 -0.24 -18.40 18.58
C GLU A 321 -0.15 -18.27 20.11
N ASP A 322 0.99 -18.63 20.70
CA ASP A 322 1.20 -18.64 22.15
C ASP A 322 1.54 -17.26 22.76
N ILE A 323 1.49 -16.18 21.97
CA ILE A 323 1.99 -14.86 22.37
C ILE A 323 0.98 -13.74 22.01
N GLU A 324 -0.25 -13.87 22.49
CA GLU A 324 -1.31 -12.85 22.31
C GLU A 324 -0.92 -11.47 22.86
N HIS A 325 -0.08 -11.41 23.90
CA HIS A 325 0.35 -10.16 24.54
C HIS A 325 1.42 -9.37 23.78
N LEU A 326 1.92 -9.87 22.65
CA LEU A 326 2.94 -9.21 21.83
C LEU A 326 2.44 -8.90 20.42
N SER A 327 1.12 -8.91 20.19
CA SER A 327 0.51 -8.46 18.93
C SER A 327 0.91 -7.02 18.55
N TRP A 328 1.24 -6.16 19.51
CA TRP A 328 1.79 -4.82 19.26
C TRP A 328 3.26 -4.82 18.77
N PHE A 329 4.00 -5.93 18.92
CA PHE A 329 5.40 -6.10 18.51
C PHE A 329 5.53 -6.27 16.99
N THR A 330 4.58 -6.99 16.42
CA THR A 330 4.31 -7.02 14.99
C THR A 330 3.25 -5.96 14.73
N PHE A 331 3.63 -4.67 14.81
CA PHE A 331 2.78 -3.59 14.28
C PHE A 331 2.06 -4.10 13.03
N ASP A 332 0.77 -3.85 12.87
CA ASP A 332 0.05 -4.25 11.67
C ASP A 332 0.84 -3.79 10.43
N MET A 333 0.84 -4.62 9.39
CA MET A 333 1.42 -4.19 8.14
C MET A 333 0.66 -2.94 7.68
N ASP A 334 1.35 -1.88 7.32
CA ASP A 334 0.73 -0.68 6.77
C ASP A 334 1.46 -0.25 5.48
N SER A 335 0.82 0.67 4.76
CA SER A 335 1.35 1.27 3.54
C SER A 335 2.73 1.91 3.75
N LYS A 336 2.97 2.53 4.91
CA LYS A 336 4.23 3.21 5.27
C LYS A 336 5.41 2.24 5.35
N LYS A 337 5.25 1.11 6.03
CA LYS A 337 6.29 0.09 6.15
C LYS A 337 6.58 -0.62 4.83
N LEU A 338 5.56 -0.91 4.00
CA LEU A 338 5.84 -1.45 2.67
C LEU A 338 6.66 -0.46 1.86
N SER A 339 6.25 0.80 1.82
CA SER A 339 6.98 1.87 1.12
C SER A 339 8.43 1.96 1.61
N TRP A 340 8.64 1.93 2.92
CA TRP A 340 9.97 1.89 3.53
C TRP A 340 10.78 0.66 3.11
N PHE A 341 10.18 -0.53 3.08
CA PHE A 341 10.85 -1.77 2.67
C PHE A 341 11.27 -1.70 1.20
N LEU A 342 10.40 -1.22 0.31
CA LEU A 342 10.71 -1.05 -1.12
C LEU A 342 11.83 -0.04 -1.33
N SER A 343 11.84 1.06 -0.59
CA SER A 343 12.93 2.04 -0.59
C SER A 343 14.25 1.44 -0.10
N SER A 344 14.20 0.61 0.94
CA SER A 344 15.37 -0.09 1.50
C SER A 344 15.91 -1.15 0.54
N LEU A 345 15.01 -1.89 -0.13
CA LEU A 345 15.32 -2.85 -1.18
C LEU A 345 16.01 -2.15 -2.36
N ASN A 346 15.44 -1.03 -2.82
CA ASN A 346 16.02 -0.19 -3.86
C ASN A 346 17.42 0.31 -3.48
N THR A 347 17.57 0.84 -2.27
CA THR A 347 18.86 1.27 -1.73
C THR A 347 19.86 0.11 -1.71
N THR A 348 19.45 -1.07 -1.25
CA THR A 348 20.30 -2.27 -1.15
C THR A 348 20.69 -2.85 -2.50
N ILE A 349 19.91 -2.63 -3.55
CA ILE A 349 20.25 -3.12 -4.89
C ILE A 349 21.21 -2.17 -5.59
N ASN A 350 21.03 -0.85 -5.39
CA ASN A 350 21.80 0.17 -6.11
C ASN A 350 23.05 0.66 -5.39
N ARG A 351 23.11 0.48 -4.07
CA ARG A 351 24.24 0.98 -3.28
C ARG A 351 25.51 0.23 -3.65
N LYS A 352 26.53 0.99 -4.05
CA LYS A 352 27.86 0.46 -4.39
C LYS A 352 28.75 0.25 -3.16
N PHE A 353 28.56 1.07 -2.13
CA PHE A 353 29.40 1.11 -0.94
C PHE A 353 28.61 0.84 0.32
N TYR A 354 28.97 -0.18 1.09
CA TYR A 354 28.31 -0.55 2.34
C TYR A 354 29.22 -0.29 3.52
N ARG A 355 28.66 0.16 4.64
CA ARG A 355 29.45 0.21 5.87
C ARG A 355 29.58 -1.20 6.41
N VAL A 356 30.78 -1.77 6.26
CA VAL A 356 31.12 -3.12 6.70
C VAL A 356 32.18 -3.02 7.77
N LEU A 357 31.95 -3.75 8.85
CA LEU A 357 32.75 -3.66 10.07
C LEU A 357 34.23 -4.02 9.95
N ALA A 358 34.62 -4.89 9.02
CA ALA A 358 35.91 -5.56 9.10
C ALA A 358 36.86 -5.13 7.98
N GLY A 359 38.15 -5.06 8.31
CA GLY A 359 39.20 -4.91 7.30
C GLY A 359 39.15 -6.08 6.32
N GLN A 360 39.39 -5.83 5.03
CA GLN A 360 39.30 -6.84 3.97
C GLN A 360 40.09 -8.13 4.29
N ASN A 361 41.21 -8.00 5.01
CA ASN A 361 42.06 -9.12 5.42
C ASN A 361 41.38 -10.07 6.42
N ASP A 362 40.65 -9.53 7.41
CA ASP A 362 39.97 -10.33 8.42
C ASP A 362 38.78 -11.08 7.82
N ILE A 363 38.03 -10.40 6.95
CA ILE A 363 36.90 -11.01 6.22
C ILE A 363 37.40 -12.15 5.35
N SER A 364 38.46 -11.93 4.57
CA SER A 364 39.03 -12.94 3.67
C SER A 364 39.55 -14.16 4.44
N SER A 365 40.21 -13.92 5.57
CA SER A 365 40.67 -14.99 6.49
C SER A 365 39.51 -15.76 7.11
N TRP A 366 38.41 -15.07 7.47
CA TRP A 366 37.23 -15.73 8.00
C TRP A 366 36.49 -16.56 6.94
N VAL A 367 36.30 -15.99 5.75
CA VAL A 367 35.65 -16.64 4.59
C VAL A 367 36.42 -17.89 4.15
N SER A 368 37.74 -17.83 4.05
CA SER A 368 38.56 -18.98 3.62
C SER A 368 38.46 -20.19 4.55
N LYS A 369 38.06 -19.98 5.82
CA LYS A 369 37.83 -21.05 6.80
C LYS A 369 36.46 -21.72 6.65
N LYS A 370 35.54 -21.15 5.88
CA LYS A 370 34.17 -21.67 5.68
C LYS A 370 34.11 -22.57 4.46
N LYS A 371 34.54 -23.82 4.65
CA LYS A 371 34.38 -24.88 3.64
C LYS A 371 32.89 -25.09 3.33
N ASN A 372 32.55 -25.33 2.07
CA ASN A 372 31.18 -25.61 1.58
C ASN A 372 30.20 -24.43 1.67
N ALA A 373 30.68 -23.18 1.73
CA ALA A 373 29.80 -22.02 1.60
C ALA A 373 29.16 -21.99 0.20
N SER A 374 27.84 -21.87 0.13
CA SER A 374 27.07 -21.77 -1.12
C SER A 374 26.82 -20.32 -1.56
N GLY A 375 27.04 -19.35 -0.67
CA GLY A 375 26.91 -17.93 -0.99
C GLY A 375 27.50 -17.01 0.08
N PHE A 376 27.89 -15.81 -0.36
CA PHE A 376 28.45 -14.74 0.47
C PHE A 376 27.50 -13.55 0.50
N PHE A 377 27.15 -13.11 1.70
CA PHE A 377 26.13 -12.10 1.92
C PHE A 377 26.62 -11.00 2.86
N LEU A 378 26.03 -9.82 2.73
CA LEU A 378 26.09 -8.75 3.73
C LEU A 378 24.74 -8.68 4.42
N TYR A 379 24.69 -9.02 5.71
CA TYR A 379 23.48 -9.04 6.51
C TYR A 379 23.29 -7.72 7.28
N PRO A 380 22.09 -7.11 7.26
CA PRO A 380 21.86 -5.78 7.81
C PRO A 380 21.66 -5.80 9.34
N PHE A 381 22.24 -4.82 10.02
CA PHE A 381 22.07 -4.55 11.45
C PHE A 381 21.94 -3.04 11.70
N TYR A 382 21.01 -2.66 12.57
CA TYR A 382 20.93 -1.30 13.06
C TYR A 382 21.88 -1.08 14.24
N ILE A 383 22.52 0.09 14.25
CA ILE A 383 23.19 0.61 15.43
C ILE A 383 22.22 1.55 16.13
N SER A 384 21.91 1.25 17.39
CA SER A 384 21.00 2.04 18.21
C SER A 384 21.73 2.61 19.41
N LYS A 385 21.56 3.92 19.64
CA LYS A 385 21.98 4.58 20.87
C LYS A 385 20.83 4.53 21.88
N VAL A 386 21.08 3.94 23.03
CA VAL A 386 20.06 3.70 24.06
C VAL A 386 20.42 4.51 25.30
N LYS A 387 19.48 5.34 25.76
CA LYS A 387 19.57 6.08 27.02
C LYS A 387 18.78 5.34 28.09
N THR A 388 19.39 5.13 29.24
CA THR A 388 18.77 4.42 30.37
C THR A 388 19.06 5.11 31.69
N ILE A 389 18.19 4.94 32.68
CA ILE A 389 18.44 5.33 34.08
C ILE A 389 18.78 4.06 34.85
N LEU A 390 20.01 3.97 35.36
CA LEU A 390 20.43 2.93 36.30
C LEU A 390 20.13 3.37 37.75
N LYS A 391 19.12 2.78 38.38
CA LYS A 391 18.85 2.96 39.82
C LYS A 391 19.86 2.16 40.65
N SER A 392 20.52 2.82 41.59
CA SER A 392 21.45 2.18 42.53
C SER A 392 20.77 1.89 43.88
N GLY A 393 20.46 0.62 44.14
CA GLY A 393 19.90 0.14 45.41
C GLY A 393 18.49 -0.44 45.33
N PHE A 394 17.99 -0.95 46.45
CA PHE A 394 16.66 -1.60 46.56
C PHE A 394 15.48 -0.63 46.67
N LEU A 395 15.74 0.68 46.85
CA LEU A 395 14.70 1.66 47.14
C LEU A 395 14.25 2.35 45.84
N LEU A 396 12.99 2.12 45.46
CA LEU A 396 12.36 2.60 44.22
C LEU A 396 12.42 4.13 44.03
N TRP A 397 12.60 4.89 45.11
CA TRP A 397 12.63 6.36 45.13
C TRP A 397 14.02 6.99 44.94
N LYS A 398 15.12 6.22 44.86
CA LYS A 398 16.44 6.80 44.58
C LYS A 398 16.51 7.27 43.12
N LYS A 399 16.92 8.52 42.91
CA LYS A 399 17.25 9.07 41.59
C LYS A 399 18.38 8.22 40.99
N GLY A 400 18.10 7.52 39.90
CA GLY A 400 19.11 6.72 39.20
C GLY A 400 20.07 7.60 38.39
N ASN A 401 21.18 7.02 37.93
CA ASN A 401 22.12 7.68 37.05
C ASN A 401 21.69 7.47 35.59
N GLU A 402 21.64 8.54 34.81
CA GLU A 402 21.49 8.41 33.36
C GLU A 402 22.78 7.90 32.75
N GLU A 403 22.67 6.86 31.95
CA GLU A 403 23.76 6.24 31.20
C GLU A 403 23.32 6.07 29.75
N GLU A 404 24.27 6.23 28.83
CA GLU A 404 24.06 5.99 27.41
C GLU A 404 24.99 4.88 26.94
N PHE A 405 24.50 4.01 26.07
CA PHE A 405 25.34 3.04 25.39
C PHE A 405 24.87 2.79 23.96
N VAL A 406 25.70 2.11 23.18
CA VAL A 406 25.38 1.66 21.83
C VAL A 406 25.10 0.16 21.82
N SER A 407 24.10 -0.24 21.05
CA SER A 407 23.70 -1.62 20.82
C SER A 407 23.57 -1.92 19.32
N LEU A 408 23.62 -3.20 18.98
CA LEU A 408 23.41 -3.69 17.63
C LEU A 408 22.12 -4.50 17.57
N CYS A 409 21.24 -4.16 16.64
CA CYS A 409 19.95 -4.81 16.46
C CYS A 409 19.90 -5.48 15.09
N ASP A 410 19.46 -6.73 15.04
CA ASP A 410 19.25 -7.45 13.78
C ASP A 410 18.14 -6.76 12.98
N ALA A 411 18.40 -6.34 11.74
CA ALA A 411 17.43 -5.57 10.95
C ALA A 411 16.43 -6.46 10.19
N ALA A 412 16.29 -7.73 10.58
CA ALA A 412 15.22 -8.62 10.12
C ALA A 412 14.70 -9.54 11.23
N PHE A 413 14.61 -9.00 12.45
CA PHE A 413 14.16 -9.74 13.63
C PHE A 413 12.70 -10.21 13.55
N ASN A 414 11.85 -9.55 12.76
CA ASN A 414 10.44 -9.88 12.56
C ASN A 414 10.23 -11.24 11.83
N LEU A 415 11.28 -11.79 11.21
CA LEU A 415 11.24 -13.10 10.56
C LEU A 415 11.34 -14.28 11.53
N TYR A 416 11.46 -14.01 12.81
CA TYR A 416 11.66 -15.03 13.82
C TYR A 416 10.28 -15.61 14.26
N PRO A 417 10.00 -16.91 14.03
CA PRO A 417 8.66 -17.51 14.22
C PRO A 417 8.32 -17.82 15.69
N GLY A 418 9.03 -17.24 16.65
CA GLY A 418 8.80 -17.43 18.08
C GLY A 418 9.06 -16.13 18.83
N PHE A 419 8.84 -16.08 20.14
CA PHE A 419 9.64 -15.15 20.93
C PHE A 419 11.03 -15.77 21.05
N PRO A 420 12.13 -15.04 20.84
CA PRO A 420 13.43 -15.60 21.12
C PRO A 420 13.53 -15.85 22.63
N HIS A 421 13.16 -17.06 23.04
CA HIS A 421 13.30 -17.50 24.41
C HIS A 421 14.75 -17.36 24.85
N GLY A 422 15.75 -17.33 23.96
CA GLY A 422 17.16 -17.15 24.29
C GLY A 422 17.83 -15.84 23.85
N ASP A 423 17.17 -14.96 23.09
CA ASP A 423 17.87 -14.03 22.19
C ASP A 423 17.49 -12.54 22.26
N PHE A 424 16.62 -12.12 23.20
CA PHE A 424 16.69 -10.71 23.64
C PHE A 424 18.12 -10.28 24.02
N PRO A 425 18.97 -11.15 24.63
CA PRO A 425 20.33 -10.77 24.97
C PRO A 425 21.31 -10.72 23.80
N SER A 426 20.98 -11.05 22.55
CA SER A 426 21.91 -10.76 21.43
C SER A 426 21.45 -9.54 20.63
N MET A 427 20.15 -9.21 20.67
CA MET A 427 19.61 -7.93 20.18
C MET A 427 19.67 -6.78 21.19
N MET A 428 19.95 -7.05 22.48
CA MET A 428 20.22 -6.02 23.51
C MET A 428 21.49 -6.24 24.35
N THR A 429 22.12 -7.41 24.37
CA THR A 429 23.31 -7.76 25.19
C THR A 429 23.28 -7.57 26.72
N PRO A 430 23.94 -8.47 27.48
CA PRO A 430 23.53 -8.87 28.83
C PRO A 430 23.91 -7.84 29.88
N GLY A 431 22.91 -7.24 30.52
CA GLY A 431 23.10 -6.22 31.56
C GLY A 431 23.59 -4.92 30.94
N PHE A 432 22.68 -3.96 30.72
CA PHE A 432 23.01 -2.60 30.26
C PHE A 432 24.23 -2.00 30.98
N LYS A 433 24.38 -2.25 32.29
CA LYS A 433 25.56 -1.87 33.09
C LYS A 433 26.89 -2.49 32.64
N LYS A 434 26.89 -3.69 32.05
CA LYS A 434 28.09 -4.37 31.51
C LYS A 434 28.44 -3.91 30.10
N MET A 435 27.55 -3.19 29.42
CA MET A 435 27.79 -2.65 28.08
C MET A 435 28.52 -1.31 28.14
N VAL A 436 28.12 -0.43 29.05
CA VAL A 436 28.75 0.90 29.25
C VAL A 436 30.24 0.75 29.56
N GLY A 437 31.08 1.39 28.75
CA GLY A 437 32.55 1.37 28.85
C GLY A 437 33.19 0.03 28.46
N SER A 438 32.42 -0.93 27.96
CA SER A 438 32.94 -2.26 27.63
C SER A 438 33.76 -2.27 26.34
N LYS A 439 34.64 -3.26 26.20
CA LYS A 439 35.33 -3.54 24.91
C LYS A 439 34.34 -3.74 23.77
N ARG A 440 33.15 -4.29 24.06
CA ARG A 440 32.10 -4.51 23.07
C ARG A 440 31.50 -3.20 22.58
N GLU A 441 31.18 -2.29 23.48
CA GLU A 441 30.71 -0.95 23.10
C GLU A 441 31.77 -0.20 22.30
N GLN A 442 33.05 -0.27 22.69
CA GLN A 442 34.14 0.34 21.92
C GLN A 442 34.20 -0.20 20.48
N LEU A 443 33.98 -1.50 20.27
CA LEU A 443 33.89 -2.08 18.93
C LEU A 443 32.67 -1.54 18.15
N MET A 444 31.54 -1.28 18.81
CA MET A 444 30.37 -0.65 18.18
C MET A 444 30.60 0.84 17.88
N LEU A 445 31.32 1.55 18.73
CA LEU A 445 31.73 2.92 18.44
C LEU A 445 32.74 2.98 17.29
N GLN A 446 33.60 1.97 17.16
CA GLN A 446 34.48 1.83 15.99
C GLN A 446 33.67 1.60 14.70
N LEU A 447 32.55 0.84 14.75
CA LEU A 447 31.66 0.68 13.60
C LEU A 447 31.20 2.02 13.04
N LEU A 448 30.74 2.93 13.90
CA LEU A 448 30.25 4.25 13.48
C LEU A 448 31.31 5.06 12.73
N ASN A 449 32.59 4.78 12.99
CA ASN A 449 33.73 5.45 12.37
C ASN A 449 34.29 4.70 11.15
N THR A 450 33.83 3.48 10.84
CA THR A 450 34.29 2.74 9.64
C THR A 450 33.72 3.34 8.36
N GLY A 451 34.56 3.61 7.36
CA GLY A 451 34.11 4.09 6.06
C GLY A 451 33.28 3.06 5.29
N ALA A 452 32.51 3.51 4.31
CA ALA A 452 31.82 2.60 3.40
C ALA A 452 32.81 1.93 2.44
N VAL A 453 32.64 0.63 2.18
CA VAL A 453 33.50 -0.18 1.31
C VAL A 453 32.72 -0.71 0.12
N GLU A 454 33.38 -0.84 -1.03
CA GLU A 454 32.76 -1.43 -2.21
C GLU A 454 32.44 -2.90 -1.97
N LEU A 455 31.28 -3.34 -2.47
CA LEU A 455 30.85 -4.73 -2.33
C LEU A 455 31.79 -5.66 -3.12
N PRO A 456 32.42 -6.67 -2.49
CA PRO A 456 33.27 -7.60 -3.23
C PRO A 456 32.47 -8.37 -4.29
N LYS A 457 33.12 -8.70 -5.41
CA LYS A 457 32.49 -9.44 -6.51
C LYS A 457 31.90 -10.76 -6.00
N GLY A 458 30.64 -11.03 -6.35
CA GLY A 458 29.92 -12.25 -5.96
C GLY A 458 29.23 -12.18 -4.61
N TRP A 459 29.36 -11.08 -3.86
CA TRP A 459 28.61 -10.87 -2.63
C TRP A 459 27.24 -10.27 -2.92
N THR A 460 26.28 -10.53 -2.04
CA THR A 460 24.93 -9.95 -2.12
C THR A 460 24.56 -9.27 -0.81
N ALA A 461 24.20 -8.00 -0.85
CA ALA A 461 23.62 -7.32 0.31
C ALA A 461 22.13 -7.67 0.45
N LEU A 462 21.68 -7.89 1.68
CA LEU A 462 20.29 -8.22 2.01
C LEU A 462 19.57 -6.97 2.54
N PRO A 463 18.31 -6.72 2.14
CA PRO A 463 17.58 -5.56 2.61
C PRO A 463 17.17 -5.73 4.08
N PRO A 464 17.15 -4.65 4.87
CA PRO A 464 16.49 -4.67 6.17
C PRO A 464 14.97 -4.82 5.97
N THR A 465 14.28 -5.47 6.91
CA THR A 465 12.84 -5.78 6.84
C THR A 465 12.02 -5.16 7.97
N VAL A 466 12.69 -4.50 8.92
CA VAL A 466 12.08 -3.75 10.03
C VAL A 466 12.50 -2.29 9.96
N THR A 467 11.59 -1.36 10.25
CA THR A 467 11.92 0.07 10.22
C THR A 467 12.76 0.47 11.45
N PRO A 468 13.48 1.60 11.40
CA PRO A 468 14.13 2.17 12.57
C PRO A 468 13.18 2.37 13.76
N GLU A 469 11.95 2.82 13.49
CA GLU A 469 10.92 3.05 14.50
C GLU A 469 10.47 1.73 15.13
N ASN A 470 10.42 0.63 14.37
CA ASN A 470 10.15 -0.69 14.94
C ASN A 470 11.25 -1.11 15.93
N VAL A 471 12.51 -0.80 15.64
CA VAL A 471 13.61 -1.04 16.59
C VAL A 471 13.46 -0.17 17.83
N GLU A 472 13.13 1.12 17.67
CA GLU A 472 12.96 2.02 18.82
C GLU A 472 11.77 1.60 19.71
N ALA A 473 10.65 1.25 19.09
CA ALA A 473 9.48 0.71 19.77
C ALA A 473 9.81 -0.59 20.49
N LEU A 474 10.59 -1.48 19.88
CA LEU A 474 11.09 -2.72 20.48
C LEU A 474 11.84 -2.49 21.80
N TYR A 475 12.65 -1.45 21.90
CA TYR A 475 13.35 -1.11 23.15
C TYR A 475 12.38 -0.64 24.25
N ALA A 476 11.37 0.16 23.90
CA ALA A 476 10.37 0.65 24.86
C ALA A 476 9.48 -0.50 25.38
N ALA A 477 9.05 -1.34 24.45
CA ALA A 477 8.35 -2.59 24.65
C ALA A 477 9.02 -3.58 25.60
N ALA A 478 10.30 -3.87 25.35
CA ALA A 478 11.11 -4.76 26.17
C ALA A 478 11.14 -4.32 27.64
N HIS A 479 11.05 -3.01 27.87
CA HIS A 479 11.01 -2.43 29.20
C HIS A 479 9.65 -2.62 29.88
N ASN A 480 8.54 -2.32 29.19
CA ASN A 480 7.18 -2.41 29.76
C ASN A 480 6.82 -3.83 30.22
N LEU A 481 7.13 -4.85 29.40
CA LEU A 481 6.90 -6.27 29.75
C LEU A 481 7.60 -6.70 31.05
N LEU A 482 8.73 -6.07 31.36
CA LEU A 482 9.50 -6.37 32.55
C LEU A 482 8.91 -5.67 33.79
N GLU A 483 8.45 -4.42 33.64
CA GLU A 483 7.78 -3.67 34.70
C GLU A 483 6.47 -4.37 35.13
N GLU A 484 5.65 -4.79 34.17
CA GLU A 484 4.43 -5.57 34.42
C GLU A 484 4.73 -6.91 35.11
N ARG A 485 5.81 -7.57 34.71
CA ARG A 485 6.27 -8.82 35.35
C ARG A 485 6.73 -8.61 36.79
N GLU A 486 7.40 -7.51 37.10
CA GLU A 486 7.83 -7.20 38.47
C GLU A 486 6.65 -6.86 39.38
N ILE A 487 5.66 -6.13 38.85
CA ILE A 487 4.38 -5.89 39.54
C ILE A 487 3.68 -7.22 39.81
N SER A 488 3.50 -8.06 38.79
CA SER A 488 2.85 -9.37 38.93
C SER A 488 3.61 -10.29 39.90
N ALA A 489 4.94 -10.34 39.85
CA ALA A 489 5.75 -11.14 40.77
C ALA A 489 5.70 -10.61 42.21
N ALA A 490 5.65 -9.29 42.40
CA ALA A 490 5.46 -8.66 43.72
C ALA A 490 4.06 -8.92 44.29
N GLU A 491 3.05 -9.06 43.42
CA GLU A 491 1.66 -9.38 43.76
C GLU A 491 1.40 -10.90 43.90
N GLY A 492 2.42 -11.74 43.77
CA GLY A 492 2.32 -13.19 43.95
C GLY A 492 1.83 -13.96 42.72
N GLY A 493 1.76 -13.31 41.55
CA GLY A 493 1.42 -13.93 40.27
C GLY A 493 2.55 -14.81 39.71
N THR A 494 2.19 -15.98 39.18
CA THR A 494 3.12 -16.87 38.45
C THR A 494 3.23 -16.45 36.99
N VAL A 495 4.12 -15.51 36.69
CA VAL A 495 4.54 -15.29 35.30
C VAL A 495 5.55 -16.37 34.93
N GLN A 496 5.27 -17.20 33.92
CA GLN A 496 6.22 -18.18 33.42
C GLN A 496 7.36 -17.48 32.68
N ILE A 497 8.55 -17.50 33.28
CA ILE A 497 9.76 -16.94 32.68
C ILE A 497 10.42 -18.03 31.83
N PRO A 498 10.78 -17.76 30.56
CA PRO A 498 11.62 -18.68 29.80
C PRO A 498 12.92 -18.97 30.58
N PRO A 499 13.28 -20.24 30.83
CA PRO A 499 14.37 -20.63 31.74
C PRO A 499 15.75 -19.99 31.45
N SER A 500 15.99 -19.57 30.22
CA SER A 500 17.15 -18.81 29.73
C SER A 500 17.43 -17.51 30.51
N TYR A 501 16.40 -16.78 30.96
CA TYR A 501 16.58 -15.48 31.61
C TYR A 501 16.99 -15.58 33.08
N ARG A 502 16.67 -16.68 33.77
CA ARG A 502 17.09 -16.89 35.17
C ARG A 502 18.60 -17.09 35.31
N LYS A 503 19.29 -17.53 34.24
CA LYS A 503 20.72 -17.89 34.28
C LYS A 503 21.67 -16.75 33.90
N MET A 504 21.20 -15.63 33.35
CA MET A 504 22.07 -14.56 32.81
C MET A 504 22.33 -13.36 33.75
N GLY A 505 21.83 -13.37 34.98
CA GLY A 505 22.18 -12.39 36.01
C GLY A 505 21.75 -10.94 35.71
N PHE A 506 20.62 -10.77 35.03
CA PHE A 506 19.98 -9.47 34.77
C PHE A 506 18.98 -9.15 35.89
N ASP A 507 19.05 -7.93 36.44
CA ASP A 507 18.25 -7.45 37.59
C ASP A 507 17.43 -6.21 37.15
N PRO A 508 16.21 -6.42 36.60
CA PRO A 508 15.45 -5.41 35.87
C PRO A 508 14.97 -4.21 36.71
N GLY A 509 14.70 -4.37 38.00
CA GLY A 509 14.25 -3.29 38.91
C GLY A 509 15.25 -2.15 39.12
N LYS A 510 16.42 -2.23 38.49
CA LYS A 510 17.50 -1.23 38.53
C LYS A 510 17.70 -0.47 37.23
N VAL A 511 16.96 -0.72 36.16
CA VAL A 511 17.19 -0.05 34.87
C VAL A 511 15.89 0.41 34.21
N LYS A 512 15.72 1.73 34.02
CA LYS A 512 14.62 2.31 33.23
C LYS A 512 15.11 2.76 31.86
N ALA A 513 14.57 2.21 30.77
CA ALA A 513 14.87 2.74 29.43
C ALA A 513 14.15 4.08 29.25
N LEU A 514 14.90 5.12 28.86
CA LEU A 514 14.33 6.44 28.61
C LEU A 514 14.00 6.64 27.13
N SER A 515 14.92 6.24 26.27
CA SER A 515 14.77 6.34 24.82
C SER A 515 15.78 5.45 24.12
N ALA A 516 15.38 4.89 22.98
CA ALA A 516 16.28 4.34 22.00
C ALA A 516 16.20 5.20 20.74
N LYS A 517 17.34 5.36 20.06
CA LYS A 517 17.41 6.03 18.77
C LYS A 517 18.29 5.24 17.82
N VAL A 518 17.78 4.86 16.66
CA VAL A 518 18.61 4.30 15.60
C VAL A 518 19.50 5.41 15.03
N ILE A 519 20.80 5.16 14.97
CA ILE A 519 21.80 6.16 14.53
C ILE A 519 22.52 5.77 13.24
N ASP A 520 22.58 4.48 12.90
CA ASP A 520 23.17 4.04 11.63
C ASP A 520 22.68 2.64 11.23
N LEU A 521 22.86 2.29 9.94
CA LEU A 521 22.65 0.95 9.38
C LEU A 521 24.00 0.41 8.90
N VAL A 522 24.41 -0.73 9.47
CA VAL A 522 25.67 -1.40 9.14
C VAL A 522 25.43 -2.82 8.65
N TYR A 523 26.43 -3.35 7.97
CA TYR A 523 26.35 -4.69 7.39
C TYR A 523 27.48 -5.56 7.92
N LEU A 524 27.13 -6.78 8.33
CA LEU A 524 28.11 -7.79 8.74
C LEU A 524 28.22 -8.89 7.67
N PRO A 525 29.44 -9.39 7.41
CA PRO A 525 29.62 -10.55 6.53
C PRO A 525 28.84 -11.76 7.02
N MET A 526 28.25 -12.48 6.09
CA MET A 526 27.49 -13.71 6.34
C MET A 526 27.75 -14.74 5.25
N VAL A 527 27.75 -16.01 5.62
CA VAL A 527 27.83 -17.14 4.67
C VAL A 527 26.62 -18.05 4.83
N LEU A 528 26.15 -18.60 3.71
CA LEU A 528 25.19 -19.71 3.68
C LEU A 528 25.95 -21.04 3.60
N ILE A 529 25.66 -21.97 4.50
CA ILE A 529 26.28 -23.30 4.58
C ILE A 529 25.14 -24.33 4.67
N GLY A 530 24.74 -24.87 3.53
CA GLY A 530 23.52 -25.70 3.45
C GLY A 530 22.27 -24.87 3.72
N SER A 531 21.47 -25.27 4.71
CA SER A 531 20.29 -24.53 5.19
C SER A 531 20.57 -23.59 6.36
N GLU A 532 21.81 -23.56 6.87
CA GLU A 532 22.22 -22.69 7.97
C GLU A 532 22.96 -21.46 7.46
N THR A 533 22.90 -20.37 8.21
CA THR A 533 23.73 -19.18 7.97
C THR A 533 24.67 -18.94 9.13
N GLU A 534 25.87 -18.44 8.85
CA GLU A 534 26.80 -17.96 9.86
C GLU A 534 27.17 -16.50 9.62
N VAL A 535 26.95 -15.63 10.61
CA VAL A 535 27.34 -14.20 10.58
C VAL A 535 28.68 -13.99 11.27
N TYR A 536 29.52 -13.13 10.69
CA TYR A 536 30.75 -12.62 11.30
C TYR A 536 30.42 -11.62 12.41
N GLY A 537 30.15 -12.13 13.62
CA GLY A 537 29.61 -11.29 14.70
C GLY A 537 29.93 -11.71 16.14
N LYS A 538 30.65 -12.82 16.33
CA LYS A 538 30.87 -13.41 17.68
C LYS A 538 31.45 -12.44 18.71
N HIS A 539 32.28 -11.49 18.29
CA HIS A 539 32.90 -10.50 19.18
C HIS A 539 31.91 -9.43 19.69
N PHE A 540 30.75 -9.27 19.05
CA PHE A 540 29.61 -8.50 19.59
C PHE A 540 28.69 -9.33 20.48
N GLY A 541 28.98 -10.61 20.70
CA GLY A 541 28.07 -11.50 21.41
C GLY A 541 26.81 -11.83 20.62
N LEU A 542 26.85 -11.72 19.29
CA LEU A 542 25.76 -12.18 18.43
C LEU A 542 25.78 -13.71 18.37
N GLU A 543 24.61 -14.32 18.48
CA GLU A 543 24.45 -15.70 18.04
C GLU A 543 24.73 -15.75 16.54
N CYS A 544 25.67 -16.60 16.17
CA CYS A 544 26.21 -16.60 14.81
C CYS A 544 25.30 -17.38 13.88
N ARG A 545 24.48 -18.31 14.39
CA ARG A 545 23.61 -19.19 13.62
C ARG A 545 22.15 -19.04 14.05
N LEU A 546 21.41 -18.22 13.31
CA LEU A 546 19.97 -18.04 13.51
C LEU A 546 19.19 -18.45 12.26
N PRO A 547 18.19 -19.34 12.37
CA PRO A 547 17.44 -19.86 11.21
C PRO A 547 16.74 -18.79 10.37
N HIS A 548 16.21 -17.72 10.98
CA HIS A 548 15.49 -16.67 10.26
C HIS A 548 16.38 -15.91 9.26
N ARG A 549 17.70 -15.87 9.49
CA ARG A 549 18.65 -15.27 8.55
C ARG A 549 18.77 -16.09 7.27
N ALA A 550 18.73 -17.41 7.37
CA ALA A 550 18.68 -18.30 6.22
C ALA A 550 17.37 -18.12 5.43
N HIS A 551 16.25 -17.89 6.13
CA HIS A 551 14.98 -17.57 5.50
C HIS A 551 15.05 -16.30 4.63
N LEU A 552 15.63 -15.21 5.15
CA LEU A 552 15.84 -13.98 4.37
C LEU A 552 16.74 -14.22 3.15
N VAL A 553 17.85 -14.96 3.33
CA VAL A 553 18.75 -15.33 2.22
C VAL A 553 17.99 -16.07 1.13
N ASN A 554 17.19 -17.07 1.51
CA ASN A 554 16.45 -17.90 0.56
C ASN A 554 15.39 -17.07 -0.17
N ALA A 555 14.58 -16.29 0.56
CA ALA A 555 13.56 -15.42 -0.01
C ALA A 555 14.16 -14.43 -1.02
N PHE A 556 15.27 -13.77 -0.66
CA PHE A 556 15.93 -12.80 -1.54
C PHE A 556 16.65 -13.47 -2.73
N THR A 557 17.22 -14.65 -2.52
CA THR A 557 17.86 -15.42 -3.60
C THR A 557 16.83 -15.88 -4.63
N ASP A 558 15.67 -16.35 -4.18
CA ASP A 558 14.56 -16.74 -5.06
C ASP A 558 14.05 -15.54 -5.85
N PHE A 559 13.84 -14.40 -5.19
CA PHE A 559 13.49 -13.14 -5.84
C PHE A 559 14.50 -12.78 -6.96
N LYS A 560 15.80 -12.76 -6.66
CA LYS A 560 16.84 -12.44 -7.65
C LYS A 560 16.84 -13.41 -8.83
N LYS A 561 16.59 -14.71 -8.60
CA LYS A 561 16.50 -15.70 -9.68
C LYS A 561 15.36 -15.37 -10.64
N VAL A 562 14.16 -15.13 -10.11
CA VAL A 562 12.97 -14.81 -10.93
C VAL A 562 13.18 -13.54 -11.73
N VAL A 563 13.75 -12.50 -11.10
CA VAL A 563 13.96 -11.20 -11.78
C VAL A 563 15.10 -11.26 -12.83
N SER A 564 16.03 -12.20 -12.69
CA SER A 564 17.15 -12.38 -13.64
C SER A 564 16.83 -13.24 -14.87
N GLN A 565 15.67 -13.90 -14.89
CA GLN A 565 15.16 -14.65 -16.03
C GLN A 565 14.48 -13.70 -17.02
#